data_AF-A0A1H6EQ78-F1
#
_entry.id   AF-A0A1H6EQ78-F1
#
_cell.length_a   1.000
_cell.length_b   1.000
_cell.length_c   1.000
_cell.angle_alpha   90.00
_cell.angle_beta   90.00
_cell.angle_gamma   90.00
#
_symmetry.space_group_name_H-M   'P 1'
#
loop_
_entity.id
_entity.type
_entity.pdbx_description
1 polymer ?
#
loop_
_entity_poly.entity_id
_entity_poly.type
_entity_poly.pdbx_seq_one_letter_code
_entity_poly.pdbx_strand_id
1 'polypeptide(L)'
;MTTPFSEILKNATWGDHESAESENYLSELMSGRLTEHEYGEMVAQHYFAYVALDGASRDLADHPVAGRFVFPELYRERALERDLFTVYGAGWRDRIQPSKATRTLVARIHQVADWPAGYIAHHYTRYLGDLSGGQFIRMELQKIYGYAKGGGVDFYIFDELGSLPRFKTEYRSRLDELDLDERERQRMIREVKLAYQLNTEVLTELMHVVKAAA
;
A
#
# COMPACT_ATOMS: atom_id res chain seq x y z
N MET A 1 0.34 24.55 -22.29
CA MET A 1 -0.56 23.63 -21.57
C MET A 1 -0.03 23.53 -20.16
N THR A 2 -0.90 23.65 -19.14
CA THR A 2 -0.50 23.47 -17.74
C THR A 2 -0.20 21.99 -17.50
N THR A 3 0.90 21.67 -16.83
CA THR A 3 1.25 20.28 -16.47
C THR A 3 0.15 19.67 -15.59
N PRO A 4 -0.36 18.46 -15.91
CA PRO A 4 -1.37 17.78 -15.09
C PRO A 4 -0.87 17.54 -13.66
N PHE A 5 -1.78 17.58 -12.68
CA PHE A 5 -1.40 17.43 -11.27
C PHE A 5 -0.84 16.03 -10.97
N SER A 6 -1.35 15.01 -11.64
CA SER A 6 -0.84 13.63 -11.56
C SER A 6 0.62 13.51 -11.99
N GLU A 7 1.06 14.27 -13.00
CA GLU A 7 2.46 14.33 -13.42
C GLU A 7 3.32 15.08 -12.41
N ILE A 8 2.84 16.22 -11.89
CA ILE A 8 3.52 16.97 -10.83
C ILE A 8 3.73 16.08 -9.61
N LEU A 9 2.69 15.37 -9.17
CA LEU A 9 2.72 14.47 -8.03
C LEU A 9 3.73 13.35 -8.24
N LYS A 10 3.67 12.65 -9.39
CA LYS A 10 4.61 11.60 -9.75
C LYS A 10 6.06 12.09 -9.71
N ASN A 11 6.34 13.23 -10.35
CA ASN A 11 7.70 13.76 -10.43
C ASN A 11 8.21 14.21 -9.05
N ALA A 12 7.35 14.81 -8.23
CA ALA A 12 7.71 15.29 -6.91
C ALA A 12 8.05 14.17 -5.92
N THR A 13 7.50 12.97 -6.14
CA THR A 13 7.65 11.81 -5.23
C THR A 13 8.38 10.63 -5.88
N TRP A 14 9.03 10.84 -7.03
CA TRP A 14 9.74 9.78 -7.74
C TRP A 14 10.90 9.21 -6.91
N GLY A 15 11.70 10.08 -6.28
CA GLY A 15 12.80 9.65 -5.41
C GLY A 15 12.34 8.91 -4.15
N ASP A 16 11.18 9.29 -3.60
CA ASP A 16 10.56 8.57 -2.47
C ASP A 16 10.10 7.17 -2.88
N HIS A 17 9.54 7.03 -4.09
CA HIS A 17 9.19 5.73 -4.68
C HIS A 17 10.41 4.84 -4.92
N GLU A 18 11.47 5.37 -5.56
CA GLU A 18 12.71 4.61 -5.80
C GLU A 18 13.36 4.14 -4.49
N SER A 19 13.38 5.02 -3.48
CA SER A 19 13.91 4.67 -2.16
C SER A 19 13.11 3.52 -1.54
N ALA A 20 11.78 3.61 -1.56
CA ALA A 20 10.89 2.59 -1.03
C ALA A 20 11.02 1.22 -1.75
N GLU A 21 11.23 1.22 -3.07
CA GLU A 21 11.47 -0.03 -3.84
C GLU A 21 12.85 -0.63 -3.55
N SER A 22 13.85 0.21 -3.28
CA SER A 22 15.21 -0.21 -2.96
C SER A 22 15.38 -0.67 -1.50
N GLU A 23 14.30 -0.67 -0.71
CA GLU A 23 14.35 -1.08 0.69
C GLU A 23 14.88 -2.50 0.82
N ASN A 24 15.86 -2.66 1.71
CA ASN A 24 16.58 -3.91 1.90
C ASN A 24 15.62 -5.08 2.12
N TYR A 25 14.52 -4.87 2.85
CA TYR A 25 13.56 -5.93 3.13
C TYR A 25 12.96 -6.57 1.87
N LEU A 26 12.49 -5.76 0.92
CA LEU A 26 11.89 -6.27 -0.31
C LEU A 26 12.96 -6.93 -1.19
N SER A 27 14.16 -6.37 -1.26
CA SER A 27 15.27 -7.00 -1.99
C SER A 27 15.67 -8.35 -1.40
N GLU A 28 15.79 -8.46 -0.06
CA GLU A 28 16.07 -9.72 0.64
C GLU A 28 14.94 -10.75 0.40
N LEU A 29 13.68 -10.30 0.52
CA LEU A 29 12.49 -11.10 0.24
C LEU A 29 12.53 -11.66 -1.20
N MET A 30 12.74 -10.79 -2.19
CA MET A 30 12.72 -11.19 -3.59
C MET A 30 13.90 -12.07 -3.98
N SER A 31 14.97 -12.07 -3.20
CA SER A 31 16.11 -12.96 -3.40
C SER A 31 15.95 -14.34 -2.75
N GLY A 32 14.83 -14.58 -2.04
CA GLY A 32 14.59 -15.82 -1.30
C GLY A 32 15.43 -15.96 -0.03
N ARG A 33 16.03 -14.87 0.47
CA ARG A 33 16.83 -14.87 1.71
C ARG A 33 15.96 -14.77 2.97
N LEU A 34 14.72 -14.32 2.85
CA LEU A 34 13.76 -14.32 3.94
C LEU A 34 12.95 -15.62 3.96
N THR A 35 12.60 -16.08 5.15
CA THR A 35 11.72 -17.19 5.44
C THR A 35 10.25 -16.85 5.20
N GLU A 36 9.41 -17.88 5.13
CA GLU A 36 7.95 -17.71 5.04
C GLU A 36 7.38 -16.93 6.24
N HIS A 37 7.96 -17.12 7.43
CA HIS A 37 7.59 -16.37 8.63
C HIS A 37 7.87 -14.87 8.47
N GLU A 38 9.04 -14.49 7.97
CA GLU A 38 9.41 -13.08 7.76
C GLU A 38 8.55 -12.45 6.66
N TYR A 39 8.22 -13.19 5.60
CA TYR A 39 7.20 -12.74 4.66
C TYR A 39 5.85 -12.50 5.36
N GLY A 40 5.41 -13.44 6.21
CA GLY A 40 4.20 -13.31 7.03
C GLY A 40 4.16 -12.06 7.88
N GLU A 41 5.29 -11.67 8.49
CA GLU A 41 5.37 -10.45 9.30
C GLU A 41 5.12 -9.21 8.45
N MET A 42 5.61 -9.18 7.21
CA MET A 42 5.32 -8.10 6.27
C MET A 42 3.84 -8.06 5.90
N VAL A 43 3.24 -9.22 5.58
CA VAL A 43 1.80 -9.34 5.27
C VAL A 43 0.96 -8.88 6.46
N ALA A 44 1.38 -9.19 7.70
CA ALA A 44 0.72 -8.75 8.91
C ALA A 44 0.72 -7.22 9.05
N GLN A 45 1.85 -6.56 8.79
CA GLN A 45 1.90 -5.09 8.83
C GLN A 45 1.03 -4.46 7.73
N HIS A 46 1.00 -5.06 6.55
CA HIS A 46 0.10 -4.65 5.47
C HIS A 46 -1.36 -4.77 5.90
N TYR A 47 -1.75 -5.90 6.50
CA TYR A 47 -3.12 -6.11 7.00
C TYR A 47 -3.62 -4.94 7.86
N PHE A 48 -2.84 -4.50 8.85
CA PHE A 48 -3.25 -3.36 9.68
C PHE A 48 -3.37 -2.05 8.90
N ALA A 49 -2.43 -1.77 7.99
CA ALA A 49 -2.48 -0.57 7.15
C ALA A 49 -3.70 -0.55 6.22
N TYR A 50 -4.02 -1.68 5.58
CA TYR A 50 -5.18 -1.77 4.68
C TYR A 50 -6.51 -1.87 5.42
N VAL A 51 -6.59 -2.43 6.62
CA VAL A 51 -7.80 -2.33 7.44
C VAL A 51 -8.13 -0.85 7.72
N ALA A 52 -7.11 -0.05 8.06
CA ALA A 52 -7.30 1.39 8.28
C ALA A 52 -7.69 2.13 6.99
N LEU A 53 -7.01 1.84 5.87
CA LEU A 53 -7.24 2.52 4.59
C LEU A 53 -8.55 2.10 3.90
N ASP A 54 -8.86 0.80 3.87
CA ASP A 54 -10.13 0.26 3.36
C ASP A 54 -11.30 0.76 4.24
N GLY A 55 -11.11 0.86 5.56
CA GLY A 55 -12.07 1.45 6.49
C GLY A 55 -12.37 2.92 6.18
N ALA A 56 -11.33 3.75 6.07
CA ALA A 56 -11.47 5.16 5.70
C ALA A 56 -12.14 5.33 4.32
N SER A 57 -11.82 4.45 3.36
CA SER A 57 -12.47 4.44 2.04
C SER A 57 -13.98 4.22 2.14
N ARG A 58 -14.43 3.29 3.01
CA ARG A 58 -15.86 3.02 3.22
C ARG A 58 -16.57 4.21 3.86
N ASP A 59 -15.96 4.84 4.85
CA ASP A 59 -16.53 6.01 5.53
C ASP A 59 -16.62 7.24 4.61
N LEU A 60 -15.73 7.34 3.63
CA LEU A 60 -15.66 8.44 2.66
C LEU A 60 -16.41 8.18 1.34
N ALA A 61 -17.13 7.06 1.22
CA ALA A 61 -17.78 6.65 -0.03
C ALA A 61 -18.71 7.73 -0.62
N ASP A 62 -19.45 8.43 0.24
CA ASP A 62 -20.39 9.49 -0.16
C ASP A 62 -19.76 10.90 -0.16
N HIS A 63 -18.47 11.03 0.17
CA HIS A 63 -17.81 12.33 0.22
C HIS A 63 -17.61 12.89 -1.22
N PRO A 64 -17.99 14.14 -1.53
CA PRO A 64 -18.01 14.67 -2.91
C PRO A 64 -16.65 14.65 -3.62
N VAL A 65 -15.56 14.81 -2.86
CA VAL A 65 -14.18 14.72 -3.37
C VAL A 65 -13.60 13.32 -3.20
N ALA A 66 -13.43 12.85 -1.95
CA ALA A 66 -12.79 11.56 -1.64
C ALA A 66 -13.55 10.33 -2.18
N GLY A 67 -14.89 10.35 -2.26
CA GLY A 67 -15.70 9.25 -2.79
C GLY A 67 -15.39 8.92 -4.24
N ARG A 68 -14.87 9.90 -5.01
CA ARG A 68 -14.35 9.68 -6.38
C ARG A 68 -13.08 8.82 -6.40
N PHE A 69 -12.47 8.54 -5.27
CA PHE A 69 -11.29 7.67 -5.16
C PHE A 69 -11.60 6.37 -4.40
N VAL A 70 -12.87 6.14 -4.05
CA VAL A 70 -13.29 4.91 -3.41
C VAL A 70 -13.60 3.88 -4.48
N PHE A 71 -12.76 2.84 -4.54
CA PHE A 71 -12.90 1.71 -5.45
C PHE A 71 -12.94 0.42 -4.63
N PRO A 72 -14.12 -0.18 -4.39
CA PRO A 72 -14.22 -1.41 -3.62
C PRO A 72 -13.36 -2.56 -4.16
N GLU A 73 -13.12 -2.60 -5.47
CA GLU A 73 -12.27 -3.56 -6.17
C GLU A 73 -10.78 -3.47 -5.77
N LEU A 74 -10.38 -2.36 -5.14
CA LEU A 74 -9.03 -2.17 -4.59
C LEU A 74 -8.90 -2.70 -3.17
N TYR A 75 -9.98 -2.95 -2.43
CA TYR A 75 -9.87 -3.38 -1.03
C TYR A 75 -9.02 -4.65 -0.90
N ARG A 76 -8.08 -4.62 0.05
CA ARG A 76 -7.08 -5.68 0.24
C ARG A 76 -7.29 -6.46 1.53
N GLU A 77 -8.11 -5.97 2.45
CA GLU A 77 -8.40 -6.61 3.74
C GLU A 77 -8.66 -8.12 3.59
N ARG A 78 -9.65 -8.52 2.77
CA ARG A 78 -9.99 -9.94 2.57
C ARG A 78 -8.89 -10.76 1.91
N ALA A 79 -8.07 -10.14 1.05
CA ALA A 79 -6.96 -10.83 0.41
C ALA A 79 -5.84 -11.10 1.44
N LEU A 80 -5.53 -10.10 2.25
CA LEU A 80 -4.56 -10.20 3.35
C LEU A 80 -5.00 -11.19 4.42
N GLU A 81 -6.30 -11.28 4.73
CA GLU A 81 -6.82 -12.32 5.64
C GLU A 81 -6.58 -13.74 5.11
N ARG A 82 -6.74 -13.97 3.81
CA ARG A 82 -6.44 -15.28 3.18
C ARG A 82 -4.94 -15.56 3.20
N ASP A 83 -4.14 -14.54 2.92
CA ASP A 83 -2.68 -14.67 2.95
C ASP A 83 -2.18 -15.02 4.35
N LEU A 84 -2.66 -14.33 5.38
CA LEU A 84 -2.32 -14.62 6.77
C LEU A 84 -2.82 -16.00 7.23
N PHE A 85 -4.00 -16.43 6.75
CA PHE A 85 -4.48 -17.78 7.02
C PHE A 85 -3.56 -18.84 6.40
N THR A 86 -3.05 -18.63 5.19
CA THR A 86 -2.10 -19.55 4.56
C THR A 86 -0.78 -19.60 5.33
N VAL A 87 -0.25 -18.44 5.73
CA VAL A 87 1.07 -18.36 6.40
C VAL A 87 1.02 -18.87 7.85
N TYR A 88 -0.01 -18.52 8.62
CA TYR A 88 -0.07 -18.77 10.07
C TYR A 88 -1.20 -19.70 10.52
N GLY A 89 -2.07 -20.15 9.60
CA GLY A 89 -3.21 -21.01 9.90
C GLY A 89 -4.38 -20.27 10.56
N ALA A 90 -5.35 -21.04 11.06
CA ALA A 90 -6.61 -20.50 11.61
C ALA A 90 -6.44 -19.53 12.80
N GLY A 91 -5.34 -19.64 13.54
CA GLY A 91 -5.01 -18.79 14.70
C GLY A 91 -4.23 -17.52 14.34
N TRP A 92 -4.14 -17.14 13.06
CA TRP A 92 -3.29 -16.03 12.62
C TRP A 92 -3.57 -14.69 13.34
N ARG A 93 -4.82 -14.43 13.73
CA ARG A 93 -5.20 -13.19 14.44
C ARG A 93 -4.49 -13.05 15.78
N ASP A 94 -4.23 -14.16 16.47
CA ASP A 94 -3.52 -14.17 17.76
C ASP A 94 -1.99 -14.12 17.57
N ARG A 95 -1.51 -14.30 16.34
CA ARG A 95 -0.07 -14.31 16.00
C ARG A 95 0.48 -12.95 15.63
N ILE A 96 -0.37 -12.05 15.12
CA ILE A 96 0.07 -10.80 14.55
C ILE A 96 -0.19 -9.62 15.50
N GLN A 97 0.72 -8.65 15.48
CA GLN A 97 0.52 -7.36 16.13
C GLN A 97 1.11 -6.25 15.26
N PRO A 98 0.53 -5.03 15.27
CA PRO A 98 1.13 -3.93 14.55
C PRO A 98 2.44 -3.55 15.24
N SER A 99 3.47 -3.33 14.43
CA SER A 99 4.75 -2.78 14.86
C SER A 99 4.60 -1.32 15.32
N LYS A 100 5.67 -0.69 15.83
CA LYS A 100 5.58 0.73 16.19
C LYS A 100 5.38 1.60 14.94
N ALA A 101 6.18 1.37 13.90
CA ALA A 101 6.02 2.06 12.62
C ALA A 101 4.62 1.85 12.03
N THR A 102 4.08 0.62 12.08
CA THR A 102 2.73 0.34 11.56
C THR A 102 1.64 1.08 12.33
N ARG A 103 1.74 1.15 13.67
CA ARG A 103 0.82 1.99 14.46
C ARG A 103 0.88 3.46 14.07
N THR A 104 2.08 4.00 13.80
CA THR A 104 2.24 5.38 13.32
C THR A 104 1.58 5.58 11.97
N LEU A 105 1.79 4.67 11.02
CA LEU A 105 1.14 4.71 9.70
C LEU A 105 -0.38 4.67 9.82
N VAL A 106 -0.92 3.72 10.58
CA VAL A 106 -2.37 3.57 10.82
C VAL A 106 -2.94 4.84 11.48
N ALA A 107 -2.27 5.36 12.51
CA ALA A 107 -2.70 6.59 13.16
C ALA A 107 -2.72 7.78 12.18
N ARG A 108 -1.74 7.87 11.27
CA ARG A 108 -1.70 8.92 10.26
C ARG A 108 -2.85 8.80 9.27
N ILE A 109 -3.15 7.58 8.78
CA ILE A 109 -4.28 7.32 7.89
C ILE A 109 -5.59 7.81 8.52
N HIS A 110 -5.83 7.46 9.80
CA HIS A 110 -7.02 7.93 10.50
C HIS A 110 -7.01 9.45 10.71
N GLN A 111 -5.87 10.06 11.03
CA GLN A 111 -5.77 11.51 11.24
C GLN A 111 -6.11 12.33 9.99
N VAL A 112 -5.87 11.78 8.79
CA VAL A 112 -6.12 12.47 7.52
C VAL A 112 -7.42 12.03 6.84
N ALA A 113 -8.23 11.18 7.46
CA ALA A 113 -9.48 10.68 6.87
C ALA A 113 -10.46 11.84 6.58
N ASP A 114 -10.54 12.81 7.48
CA ASP A 114 -11.41 13.99 7.38
C ASP A 114 -10.88 15.03 6.38
N TRP A 115 -9.68 14.80 5.83
CA TRP A 115 -9.02 15.65 4.87
C TRP A 115 -8.93 14.93 3.51
N PRO A 116 -9.81 15.22 2.54
CA PRO A 116 -9.94 14.44 1.31
C PRO A 116 -8.62 14.25 0.54
N ALA A 117 -7.84 15.31 0.36
CA ALA A 117 -6.55 15.21 -0.33
C ALA A 117 -5.51 14.41 0.48
N GLY A 118 -5.62 14.41 1.82
CA GLY A 118 -4.79 13.59 2.69
C GLY A 118 -5.12 12.10 2.60
N TYR A 119 -6.41 11.74 2.62
CA TYR A 119 -6.85 10.38 2.31
C TYR A 119 -6.37 9.93 0.92
N ILE A 120 -6.60 10.75 -0.12
CA ILE A 120 -6.19 10.43 -1.50
C ILE A 120 -4.67 10.24 -1.58
N ALA A 121 -3.88 10.96 -0.78
CA ALA A 121 -2.43 10.80 -0.74
C ALA A 121 -2.01 9.38 -0.30
N HIS A 122 -2.56 8.86 0.81
CA HIS A 122 -2.27 7.49 1.27
C HIS A 122 -2.84 6.43 0.32
N HIS A 123 -4.05 6.66 -0.18
CA HIS A 123 -4.69 5.78 -1.17
C HIS A 123 -3.85 5.69 -2.46
N TYR A 124 -3.37 6.82 -2.98
CA TYR A 124 -2.49 6.88 -4.14
C TYR A 124 -1.19 6.12 -3.90
N THR A 125 -0.50 6.39 -2.80
CA THR A 125 0.80 5.78 -2.49
C THR A 125 0.70 4.26 -2.40
N ARG A 126 -0.32 3.73 -1.70
CA ARG A 126 -0.49 2.29 -1.53
C ARG A 126 -0.97 1.62 -2.82
N TYR A 127 -2.17 1.93 -3.29
CA TYR A 127 -2.77 1.14 -4.37
C TYR A 127 -2.06 1.31 -5.72
N LEU A 128 -1.60 2.51 -6.09
CA LEU A 128 -0.90 2.65 -7.39
C LEU A 128 0.49 2.00 -7.36
N GLY A 129 1.13 1.93 -6.19
CA GLY A 129 2.34 1.14 -5.96
C GLY A 129 2.08 -0.35 -6.19
N ASP A 130 1.04 -0.89 -5.53
CA ASP A 130 0.67 -2.32 -5.64
C ASP A 130 0.38 -2.71 -7.11
N LEU A 131 -0.29 -1.83 -7.85
CA LEU A 131 -0.65 -2.04 -9.26
C LEU A 131 0.52 -1.90 -10.24
N SER A 132 1.70 -1.49 -9.78
CA SER A 132 2.88 -1.27 -10.63
C SER A 132 3.92 -2.37 -10.46
N GLY A 133 4.22 -2.79 -9.22
CA GLY A 133 5.18 -3.86 -8.92
C GLY A 133 4.56 -5.22 -8.55
N GLY A 134 3.28 -5.25 -8.17
CA GLY A 134 2.69 -6.41 -7.50
C GLY A 134 2.71 -7.71 -8.30
N GLN A 135 2.58 -7.66 -9.63
CA GLN A 135 2.62 -8.88 -10.46
C GLN A 135 4.00 -9.55 -10.44
N PHE A 136 5.07 -8.75 -10.46
CA PHE A 136 6.43 -9.30 -10.37
C PHE A 136 6.67 -9.93 -9.00
N ILE A 137 6.32 -9.21 -7.93
CA ILE A 137 6.44 -9.70 -6.56
C ILE A 137 5.67 -11.02 -6.39
N ARG A 138 4.42 -11.07 -6.86
CA ARG A 138 3.58 -12.28 -6.85
C ARG A 138 4.31 -13.46 -7.49
N MET A 139 4.73 -13.32 -8.74
CA MET A 139 5.35 -14.43 -9.49
C MET A 139 6.58 -15.00 -8.79
N GLU A 140 7.37 -14.15 -8.15
CA GLU A 140 8.60 -14.57 -7.51
C GLU A 140 8.32 -15.20 -6.12
N LEU A 141 7.39 -14.66 -5.33
CA LEU A 141 6.94 -15.29 -4.08
C LEU A 141 6.33 -16.68 -4.31
N GLN A 142 5.62 -16.87 -5.42
CA GLN A 142 5.11 -18.19 -5.83
C GLN A 142 6.24 -19.19 -6.09
N LYS A 143 7.39 -18.74 -6.62
CA LYS A 143 8.57 -19.60 -6.82
C LYS A 143 9.29 -19.90 -5.51
N ILE A 144 9.46 -18.89 -4.66
CA ILE A 144 10.24 -19.01 -3.41
C ILE A 144 9.50 -19.88 -2.39
N TYR A 145 8.21 -19.63 -2.15
CA TYR A 145 7.44 -20.28 -1.09
C TYR A 145 6.41 -21.30 -1.61
N GLY A 146 6.23 -21.44 -2.92
CA GLY A 146 5.31 -22.41 -3.50
C GLY A 146 3.83 -22.02 -3.43
N TYR A 147 3.52 -20.74 -3.20
CA TYR A 147 2.14 -20.26 -3.12
C TYR A 147 1.37 -20.36 -4.45
N ALA A 148 0.05 -20.48 -4.34
CA ALA A 148 -0.89 -20.46 -5.46
C ALA A 148 -2.02 -19.45 -5.18
N LYS A 149 -2.88 -19.21 -6.17
CA LYS A 149 -4.09 -18.41 -5.94
C LYS A 149 -4.97 -19.08 -4.88
N GLY A 150 -5.48 -18.29 -3.94
CA GLY A 150 -6.27 -18.77 -2.81
C GLY A 150 -5.62 -18.53 -1.45
N GLY A 151 -4.43 -17.90 -1.43
CA GLY A 151 -3.74 -17.46 -0.22
C GLY A 151 -2.22 -17.55 -0.32
N GLY A 152 -1.56 -16.67 0.42
CA GLY A 152 -0.11 -16.47 0.47
C GLY A 152 0.35 -15.35 -0.46
N VAL A 153 -0.39 -15.05 -1.54
CA VAL A 153 -0.05 -13.99 -2.51
C VAL A 153 -1.28 -13.26 -3.08
N ASP A 154 -2.46 -13.45 -2.48
CA ASP A 154 -3.72 -12.90 -2.98
C ASP A 154 -3.77 -11.37 -2.89
N PHE A 155 -3.01 -10.76 -1.97
CA PHE A 155 -2.81 -9.31 -1.88
C PHE A 155 -2.48 -8.67 -3.24
N TYR A 156 -1.66 -9.36 -4.05
CA TYR A 156 -1.18 -8.90 -5.35
C TYR A 156 -2.14 -9.20 -6.51
N ILE A 157 -3.33 -9.74 -6.25
CA ILE A 157 -4.31 -10.14 -7.28
C ILE A 157 -5.43 -9.09 -7.38
N PHE A 158 -5.54 -8.44 -8.54
CA PHE A 158 -6.52 -7.38 -8.82
C PHE A 158 -7.44 -7.74 -9.98
N ASP A 159 -7.91 -9.00 -10.03
CA ASP A 159 -8.70 -9.53 -11.15
C ASP A 159 -9.99 -8.73 -11.40
N GLU A 160 -10.58 -8.13 -10.36
CA GLU A 160 -11.81 -7.34 -10.42
C GLU A 160 -11.65 -6.00 -11.18
N LEU A 161 -10.42 -5.47 -11.29
CA LEU A 161 -10.17 -4.20 -12.00
C LEU A 161 -10.17 -4.34 -13.54
N GLY A 162 -10.05 -5.56 -14.05
CA GLY A 162 -9.81 -5.81 -15.47
C GLY A 162 -8.46 -5.26 -15.94
N SER A 163 -8.46 -4.16 -16.69
CA SER A 163 -7.23 -3.61 -17.29
C SER A 163 -6.51 -2.65 -16.33
N LEU A 164 -5.42 -3.12 -15.70
CA LEU A 164 -4.60 -2.29 -14.79
C LEU A 164 -4.05 -1.01 -15.45
N PRO A 165 -3.55 -1.01 -16.70
CA PRO A 165 -3.13 0.22 -17.36
C PRO A 165 -4.27 1.22 -17.52
N ARG A 166 -5.46 0.76 -17.92
CA ARG A 166 -6.65 1.62 -18.05
C ARG A 166 -7.06 2.19 -16.70
N PHE A 167 -7.09 1.36 -15.66
CA PHE A 167 -7.41 1.81 -14.30
C PHE A 167 -6.43 2.87 -13.80
N LYS A 168 -5.12 2.68 -13.99
CA LYS A 168 -4.11 3.68 -13.60
C LYS A 168 -4.26 4.99 -14.39
N THR A 169 -4.67 4.94 -15.66
CA THR A 169 -4.97 6.16 -16.43
C THR A 169 -6.21 6.88 -15.89
N GLU A 170 -7.28 6.13 -15.59
CA GLU A 170 -8.49 6.69 -15.00
C GLU A 170 -8.22 7.34 -13.63
N TYR A 171 -7.47 6.66 -12.76
CA TYR A 171 -7.07 7.20 -11.47
C TYR A 171 -6.33 8.53 -11.60
N ARG A 172 -5.40 8.63 -12.56
CA ARG A 172 -4.65 9.87 -12.83
C ARG A 172 -5.55 10.99 -13.36
N SER A 173 -6.50 10.68 -14.25
CA SER A 173 -7.50 11.66 -14.70
C SER A 173 -8.28 12.24 -13.52
N ARG A 174 -8.68 11.39 -12.55
CA ARG A 174 -9.37 11.86 -11.34
C ARG A 174 -8.50 12.80 -10.49
N LEU A 175 -7.19 12.55 -10.40
CA LEU A 175 -6.24 13.47 -9.74
C LEU A 175 -6.13 14.81 -10.49
N ASP A 176 -6.12 14.78 -11.81
CA ASP A 176 -6.02 15.98 -12.65
C ASP A 176 -7.26 16.87 -12.58
N GLU A 177 -8.42 16.28 -12.27
CA GLU A 177 -9.71 16.94 -12.10
C GLU A 177 -9.96 17.47 -10.67
N LEU A 178 -9.01 17.29 -9.74
CA LEU A 178 -9.14 17.84 -8.39
C LEU A 178 -9.02 19.37 -8.41
N ASP A 179 -10.03 20.05 -7.87
CA ASP A 179 -10.04 21.50 -7.69
C ASP A 179 -9.24 21.89 -6.43
N LEU A 180 -7.91 21.80 -6.54
CA LEU A 180 -6.97 22.18 -5.48
C LEU A 180 -6.25 23.47 -5.85
N ASP A 181 -6.28 24.43 -4.92
CA ASP A 181 -5.38 25.59 -4.98
C ASP A 181 -3.91 25.15 -4.80
N GLU A 182 -2.98 26.05 -5.08
CA GLU A 182 -1.55 25.74 -5.01
C GLU A 182 -1.10 25.33 -3.60
N ARG A 183 -1.68 25.93 -2.55
CA ARG A 183 -1.35 25.59 -1.16
C ARG A 183 -1.75 24.16 -0.85
N GLU A 184 -2.92 23.74 -1.30
CA GLU A 184 -3.48 22.41 -1.06
C GLU A 184 -2.79 21.34 -1.91
N ARG A 185 -2.40 21.66 -3.16
CA ARG A 185 -1.51 20.83 -3.98
C ARG A 185 -0.20 20.55 -3.28
N GLN A 186 0.47 21.58 -2.77
CA GLN A 186 1.73 21.42 -2.04
C GLN A 186 1.54 20.64 -0.73
N ARG A 187 0.39 20.82 -0.06
CA ARG A 187 0.05 20.05 1.14
C ARG A 187 -0.15 18.56 0.83
N MET A 188 -0.85 18.22 -0.25
CA MET A 188 -1.03 16.85 -0.72
C MET A 188 0.29 16.20 -1.14
N ILE A 189 1.16 16.93 -1.87
CA ILE A 189 2.50 16.43 -2.24
C ILE A 189 3.30 16.05 -0.99
N ARG A 190 3.31 16.93 0.05
CA ARG A 190 3.97 16.61 1.32
C ARG A 190 3.37 15.38 2.00
N GLU A 191 2.06 15.19 1.89
CA GLU A 191 1.40 14.01 2.47
C GLU A 191 1.77 12.72 1.72
N VAL A 192 1.87 12.76 0.39
CA VAL A 192 2.32 11.59 -0.38
C VAL A 192 3.76 11.21 0.00
N LYS A 193 4.64 12.21 0.18
CA LYS A 193 6.01 11.96 0.69
C LYS A 193 6.01 11.33 2.07
N LEU A 194 5.20 11.86 2.99
CA LEU A 194 5.04 11.28 4.32
C LEU A 194 4.50 9.85 4.25
N ALA A 195 3.54 9.57 3.36
CA ALA A 195 3.02 8.22 3.15
C ALA A 195 4.13 7.27 2.67
N TYR A 196 4.99 7.67 1.72
CA TYR A 196 6.16 6.86 1.34
C TYR A 196 7.09 6.62 2.53
N GLN A 197 7.47 7.67 3.25
CA GLN A 197 8.33 7.57 4.42
C GLN A 197 7.78 6.58 5.45
N LEU A 198 6.50 6.69 5.81
CA LEU A 198 5.88 5.81 6.82
C LEU A 198 5.84 4.35 6.36
N ASN A 199 5.65 4.08 5.07
CA ASN A 199 5.73 2.73 4.52
C ASN A 199 7.16 2.17 4.54
N THR A 200 8.15 2.99 4.19
CA THR A 200 9.58 2.67 4.31
C THR A 200 9.97 2.34 5.76
N GLU A 201 9.50 3.13 6.73
CA GLU A 201 9.78 2.91 8.15
C GLU A 201 9.26 1.55 8.64
N VAL A 202 8.10 1.10 8.13
CA VAL A 202 7.56 -0.24 8.42
C VAL A 202 8.51 -1.34 7.92
N LEU A 203 8.97 -1.25 6.67
CA LEU A 203 9.89 -2.23 6.08
C LEU A 203 11.27 -2.21 6.77
N THR A 204 11.74 -1.02 7.14
CA THR A 204 13.00 -0.85 7.89
C THR A 204 12.90 -1.49 9.28
N GLU A 205 11.79 -1.31 10.00
CA GLU A 205 11.58 -1.93 11.32
C GLU A 205 11.58 -3.46 11.20
N LEU A 206 10.94 -4.02 10.18
CA LEU A 206 10.97 -5.46 9.91
C LEU A 206 12.40 -5.96 9.62
N MET A 207 13.17 -5.24 8.80
CA MET A 207 14.56 -5.62 8.51
C MET A 207 15.45 -5.59 9.75
N HIS A 208 15.22 -4.66 10.68
CA HIS A 208 15.93 -4.64 11.96
C HIS A 208 15.62 -5.87 12.81
N VAL A 209 14.36 -6.31 12.84
CA VAL A 209 13.96 -7.54 13.55
C VAL A 209 14.66 -8.76 12.97
N VAL A 210 14.66 -8.90 11.63
CA VAL A 210 15.39 -9.98 10.92
C VAL A 210 16.87 -10.00 11.31
N LYS A 211 17.56 -8.85 11.24
CA LYS A 211 18.98 -8.75 11.57
C LYS A 211 19.30 -9.03 13.04
N ALA A 212 18.38 -8.73 13.95
CA ALA A 212 18.56 -8.99 15.38
C ALA A 212 18.37 -10.46 15.74
N ALA A 213 17.68 -11.23 14.90
CA ALA A 213 17.42 -12.66 15.10
C ALA A 213 18.45 -13.59 14.43
N ALA A 214 19.27 -13.06 13.52
CA ALA A 214 20.34 -13.77 12.80
C ALA A 214 21.65 -13.86 13.62
#